data_AF-A0A401HNR9-F1
#
_entry.id   AF-A0A401HNR9-F1
#
_cell.length_a   1.000
_cell.length_b   1.000
_cell.length_c   1.000
_cell.angle_alpha   90.00
_cell.angle_beta   90.00
_cell.angle_gamma   90.00
#
_symmetry.space_group_name_H-M   'P 1'
#
loop_
_entity.id
_entity.type
_entity.pdbx_description
1 polymer ?
#
loop_
_entity_poly.entity_id
_entity_poly.type
_entity_poly.pdbx_seq_one_letter_code
_entity_poly.pdbx_strand_id
1 'polypeptide(L)'
;MIEVRGKSPKEIIEKLKKMELGGEDEIYINTELSKDLIIYLLENSNVNTIYLPPSKYRRTKKKLINALKEIGLTVKSLKVRVGRPSKNREIVTRYMDKKPWEISRITGLNLKTVEYHYYKIKNNSEYKDRKNKNNI
;
A
#
# COMPACT_ATOMS: atom_id res chain seq x y z
N MET A 1 10.16 -0.73 4.03
CA MET A 1 9.55 -1.54 2.97
C MET A 1 8.97 -0.59 1.94
N ILE A 2 9.60 -0.49 0.77
CA ILE A 2 9.11 0.32 -0.34
C ILE A 2 7.94 -0.39 -1.00
N GLU A 3 6.88 0.36 -1.29
CA GLU A 3 5.76 -0.13 -2.06
C GLU A 3 5.78 0.47 -3.47
N VAL A 4 6.06 -0.35 -4.49
CA VAL A 4 5.99 0.08 -5.89
C VAL A 4 4.84 -0.59 -6.61
N ARG A 5 3.96 0.25 -7.17
CA ARG A 5 2.82 -0.20 -7.97
C ARG A 5 2.91 0.33 -9.40
N GLY A 6 2.58 -0.53 -10.36
CA GLY A 6 2.58 -0.21 -11.79
C GLY A 6 1.67 -1.13 -12.58
N LYS A 7 1.41 -0.76 -13.83
CA LYS A 7 0.63 -1.57 -14.78
C LYS A 7 1.49 -2.65 -15.46
N SER A 8 2.80 -2.42 -15.54
CA SER A 8 3.76 -3.33 -16.18
C SER A 8 5.11 -3.36 -15.43
N PRO A 9 5.93 -4.42 -15.59
CA PRO A 9 7.29 -4.45 -15.03
C PRO A 9 8.17 -3.28 -15.50
N LYS A 10 8.01 -2.80 -16.74
CA LYS A 10 8.74 -1.64 -17.26
C LYS A 10 8.41 -0.37 -16.47
N GLU A 11 7.13 -0.12 -16.20
CA GLU A 11 6.69 1.02 -15.40
C GLU A 11 7.23 0.95 -13.95
N ILE A 12 7.33 -0.26 -13.38
CA ILE A 12 7.95 -0.45 -12.06
C ILE A 12 9.41 -0.01 -12.09
N ILE A 13 10.18 -0.46 -13.09
CA ILE A 13 11.60 -0.07 -13.24
C ILE A 13 11.74 1.45 -13.41
N GLU A 14 10.91 2.08 -14.24
CA GLU A 14 10.93 3.55 -14.40
C GLU A 14 10.64 4.30 -13.09
N LYS A 15 9.74 3.77 -12.26
CA LYS A 15 9.46 4.35 -10.94
C LYS A 15 10.64 4.17 -10.00
N LEU A 16 11.23 2.98 -9.98
CA LEU A 16 12.41 2.68 -9.16
C LEU A 16 13.60 3.57 -9.52
N LYS A 17 13.84 3.83 -10.81
CA LYS A 17 14.90 4.75 -11.28
C LYS A 17 14.76 6.18 -10.76
N LYS A 18 13.54 6.60 -10.43
CA LYS A 18 13.23 7.93 -9.89
C LYS A 18 13.24 7.97 -8.35
N MET A 19 13.42 6.81 -7.71
CA MET A 19 13.47 6.68 -6.26
C MET A 19 14.93 6.53 -5.81
N GLU A 20 15.29 7.15 -4.70
CA GLU A 20 16.58 6.90 -4.05
C GLU A 20 16.48 5.63 -3.19
N LEU A 21 16.99 4.51 -3.70
CA LEU A 21 16.86 3.17 -3.09
C LEU A 21 17.92 2.90 -2.00
N GLY A 22 18.35 3.94 -1.28
CA GLY A 22 19.60 3.97 -0.50
C GLY A 22 19.64 3.24 0.85
N GLY A 23 18.62 2.50 1.26
CA GLY A 23 18.63 1.86 2.60
C GLY A 23 17.48 0.92 2.94
N GLU A 24 16.78 0.38 1.94
CA GLU A 24 15.61 -0.47 2.20
C GLU A 24 15.85 -1.92 1.81
N ASP A 25 15.79 -2.81 2.80
CA ASP A 25 16.00 -4.26 2.63
C ASP A 25 14.79 -4.98 2.00
N GLU A 26 13.64 -4.32 1.94
CA GLU A 26 12.37 -4.96 1.59
C GLU A 26 11.57 -4.14 0.59
N ILE A 27 11.07 -4.79 -0.46
CA ILE A 27 10.23 -4.17 -1.49
C ILE A 27 8.94 -4.96 -1.70
N TYR A 28 7.82 -4.28 -1.92
CA TYR A 28 6.60 -4.85 -2.45
C TYR A 28 6.38 -4.44 -3.91
N ILE A 29 6.03 -5.41 -4.75
CA ILE A 29 5.76 -5.21 -6.18
C ILE A 29 4.43 -5.86 -6.56
N ASN A 30 3.54 -5.11 -7.20
CA ASN A 30 2.20 -5.62 -7.58
C ASN A 30 2.16 -6.39 -8.93
N THR A 31 3.28 -6.46 -9.65
CA THR A 31 3.42 -7.15 -10.94
C THR A 31 4.14 -8.49 -10.81
N GLU A 32 4.26 -9.23 -11.90
CA GLU A 32 5.11 -10.43 -11.94
C GLU A 32 6.58 -10.03 -12.02
N LEU A 33 7.47 -10.89 -11.52
CA LEU A 33 8.91 -10.71 -11.62
C LEU A 33 9.39 -11.07 -13.02
N SER A 34 9.70 -10.05 -13.82
CA SER A 34 10.43 -10.22 -15.08
C SER A 34 11.93 -10.34 -14.81
N LYS A 35 12.66 -10.91 -15.77
CA LYS A 35 14.14 -10.97 -15.70
C LYS A 35 14.73 -9.58 -15.56
N ASP A 36 14.29 -8.62 -16.37
CA ASP A 36 14.78 -7.24 -16.36
C ASP A 36 14.57 -6.57 -15.00
N LEU A 37 13.44 -6.83 -14.35
CA LEU A 37 13.14 -6.27 -13.03
C LEU A 37 14.03 -6.88 -11.95
N ILE A 38 14.28 -8.19 -12.03
CA ILE A 38 15.21 -8.88 -11.12
C ILE A 38 16.62 -8.32 -11.27
N ILE A 39 17.12 -8.23 -12.51
CA ILE A 39 18.46 -7.70 -12.81
C ILE A 39 18.57 -6.28 -12.28
N TYR A 40 17.59 -5.43 -12.58
CA TYR A 40 17.57 -4.05 -12.11
C TYR A 40 17.66 -3.95 -10.59
N LEU A 41 16.88 -4.76 -9.85
CA LEU A 41 16.91 -4.78 -8.38
C LEU A 41 18.27 -5.23 -7.84
N LEU A 42 18.88 -6.27 -8.43
CA LEU A 42 20.18 -6.76 -8.01
C LEU A 42 21.31 -5.74 -8.26
N GLU A 43 21.24 -4.97 -9.34
CA GLU A 43 22.29 -4.01 -9.71
C GLU A 43 22.15 -2.64 -9.03
N ASN A 44 20.93 -2.22 -8.70
CA ASN A 44 20.63 -0.83 -8.31
C ASN A 44 19.99 -0.71 -6.93
N SER A 45 19.82 -1.80 -6.19
CA SER A 45 19.21 -1.76 -4.87
C SER A 45 19.82 -2.78 -3.91
N ASN A 46 19.79 -2.47 -2.62
CA ASN A 46 20.20 -3.38 -1.55
C ASN A 46 19.01 -4.18 -0.99
N VAL A 47 18.10 -4.60 -1.87
CA VAL A 47 16.89 -5.32 -1.47
C VAL A 47 17.21 -6.79 -1.23
N ASN A 48 16.81 -7.29 -0.07
CA ASN A 48 17.03 -8.67 0.36
C ASN A 48 15.73 -9.49 0.29
N THR A 49 14.57 -8.81 0.39
CA THR A 49 13.25 -9.45 0.35
C THR A 49 12.30 -8.75 -0.63
N ILE A 50 11.71 -9.55 -1.52
CA ILE A 50 10.64 -9.13 -2.44
C ILE A 50 9.30 -9.71 -1.98
N TYR A 51 8.35 -8.85 -1.74
CA TYR A 51 6.95 -9.19 -1.47
C TYR A 51 6.11 -9.08 -2.74
N LEU A 52 5.36 -10.14 -3.02
CA LEU A 52 4.40 -10.21 -4.12
C LEU A 52 2.98 -10.44 -3.62
N PRO A 53 1.95 -9.96 -4.35
CA PRO A 53 0.58 -10.42 -4.15
C PRO A 53 0.50 -11.95 -4.22
N PRO A 54 -0.39 -12.60 -3.44
CA PRO A 54 -0.56 -14.06 -3.47
C PRO A 54 -0.80 -14.62 -4.87
N SER A 55 -1.56 -13.89 -5.69
CA SER A 55 -1.83 -14.27 -7.08
C SER A 55 -0.57 -14.27 -7.96
N LYS A 56 0.33 -13.30 -7.77
CA LYS A 56 1.56 -13.19 -8.54
C LYS A 56 2.62 -14.16 -8.05
N TYR A 57 2.79 -14.27 -6.73
CA TYR A 57 3.68 -15.27 -6.12
C TYR A 57 3.37 -16.69 -6.61
N ARG A 58 2.09 -17.08 -6.67
CA ARG A 58 1.67 -18.41 -7.15
C ARG A 58 1.98 -18.65 -8.64
N ARG A 59 2.01 -17.59 -9.46
CA ARG A 59 2.34 -17.68 -10.89
C ARG A 59 3.85 -17.69 -11.14
N THR A 60 4.64 -17.20 -10.19
CA THR A 60 6.09 -17.23 -10.27
C THR A 60 6.59 -18.67 -10.17
N LYS A 61 7.47 -19.08 -11.08
CA LYS A 61 8.03 -20.44 -11.12
C LYS A 61 8.85 -20.71 -9.85
N LYS A 62 8.61 -21.85 -9.18
CA LYS A 62 9.37 -22.26 -7.98
C LYS A 62 10.89 -22.29 -8.21
N LYS A 63 11.33 -22.75 -9.39
CA LYS A 63 12.75 -22.75 -9.78
C LYS A 63 13.36 -21.33 -9.73
N LEU A 64 12.62 -20.32 -10.17
CA LEU A 64 13.07 -18.93 -10.11
C LEU A 64 13.16 -18.45 -8.66
N ILE A 65 12.15 -18.73 -7.83
CA ILE A 65 12.15 -18.35 -6.41
C ILE A 65 13.35 -18.98 -5.69
N ASN A 66 13.64 -20.26 -5.95
CA ASN A 66 14.79 -20.94 -5.34
C ASN A 66 16.11 -20.35 -5.81
N ALA A 67 16.27 -20.09 -7.12
CA ALA A 67 17.48 -19.46 -7.65
C ALA A 67 17.73 -18.07 -7.06
N LEU A 68 16.67 -17.27 -6.89
CA LEU A 68 16.79 -15.96 -6.23
C LEU A 68 17.21 -16.13 -4.77
N LYS A 69 16.67 -17.13 -4.07
CA LYS A 69 17.02 -17.42 -2.67
C LYS A 69 18.49 -17.81 -2.52
N GLU A 70 19.06 -18.56 -3.45
CA GLU A 70 20.48 -18.94 -3.46
C GLU A 70 21.41 -17.73 -3.60
N ILE A 71 20.96 -16.66 -4.26
CA ILE A 71 21.68 -15.41 -4.45
C ILE A 71 21.45 -14.43 -3.26
N GLY A 72 20.68 -14.85 -2.24
CA GLY A 72 20.36 -14.03 -1.07
C GLY A 72 19.07 -13.21 -1.19
N LEU A 73 18.32 -13.34 -2.29
CA LEU A 73 17.08 -12.61 -2.53
C LEU A 73 15.85 -13.47 -2.22
N THR A 74 15.16 -13.17 -1.12
CA THR A 74 13.99 -13.94 -0.67
C THR A 74 12.70 -13.40 -1.30
N VAL A 75 11.90 -14.25 -1.93
CA VAL A 75 10.56 -13.87 -2.43
C VAL A 75 9.49 -14.39 -1.47
N LYS A 76 8.63 -13.51 -0.95
CA LYS A 76 7.52 -13.83 -0.05
C LYS A 76 6.19 -13.36 -0.63
N SER A 77 5.10 -13.96 -0.16
CA SER A 77 3.76 -13.44 -0.45
C SER A 77 3.30 -12.50 0.66
N LEU A 78 2.77 -11.33 0.28
CA LEU A 78 2.15 -10.38 1.20
C LEU A 78 0.70 -10.13 0.80
N LYS A 79 -0.23 -10.39 1.72
CA LYS A 79 -1.65 -10.11 1.51
C LYS A 79 -1.92 -8.62 1.80
N VAL A 80 -1.86 -7.81 0.76
CA VAL A 80 -2.25 -6.39 0.85
C VAL A 80 -3.78 -6.23 0.84
N ARG A 81 -4.26 -5.10 1.38
CA ARG A 81 -5.67 -4.74 1.32
C ARG A 81 -6.09 -4.55 -0.14
N VAL A 82 -6.97 -5.42 -0.61
CA VAL A 82 -7.56 -5.38 -1.96
C VAL A 82 -8.95 -4.72 -1.92
N GLY A 83 -9.32 -4.01 -2.99
CA GLY A 83 -10.63 -3.38 -3.15
C GLY A 83 -10.55 -2.00 -3.79
N ARG A 84 -11.71 -1.43 -4.14
CA ARG A 84 -11.82 -0.05 -4.62
C ARG A 84 -11.29 0.89 -3.51
N PRO A 85 -10.30 1.75 -3.78
CA PRO A 85 -9.94 2.81 -2.86
C PRO A 85 -11.20 3.61 -2.52
N SER A 86 -11.65 3.52 -1.28
CA SER A 86 -12.84 4.23 -0.83
C SER A 86 -12.41 5.59 -0.30
N LYS A 87 -12.77 6.65 -1.02
CA LYS A 87 -12.60 8.04 -0.56
C LYS A 87 -13.57 8.39 0.58
N ASN A 88 -14.48 7.50 0.96
CA ASN A 88 -15.52 7.76 1.94
C ASN A 88 -14.94 8.16 3.30
N ARG A 89 -13.84 7.54 3.72
CA ARG A 89 -13.18 7.91 4.98
C ARG A 89 -12.64 9.33 4.92
N GLU A 90 -11.98 9.72 3.83
CA GLU A 90 -11.44 11.06 3.62
C GLU A 90 -12.55 12.11 3.58
N ILE A 91 -13.62 11.83 2.83
CA ILE A 91 -14.80 12.69 2.74
C ILE A 91 -15.41 12.91 4.13
N VAL A 92 -15.65 11.85 4.90
CA VAL A 92 -16.21 11.97 6.26
C VAL A 92 -15.26 12.72 7.20
N THR A 93 -13.95 12.54 7.05
CA THR A 93 -12.94 13.21 7.89
C THR A 93 -13.00 14.74 7.75
N ARG A 94 -13.27 15.26 6.54
CA ARG A 94 -13.38 16.70 6.27
C ARG A 94 -14.54 17.39 6.99
N TYR A 95 -15.55 16.63 7.42
CA TYR A 95 -16.77 17.16 8.03
C TYR A 95 -17.00 16.62 9.45
N MET A 96 -15.94 16.21 10.15
CA MET A 96 -16.04 15.67 11.52
C MET A 96 -16.52 16.71 12.56
N ASP A 97 -16.57 18.00 12.19
CA ASP A 97 -17.22 19.07 12.95
C ASP A 97 -18.76 18.93 13.00
N LYS A 98 -19.33 18.16 12.06
CA LYS A 98 -20.78 17.97 11.91
C LYS A 98 -21.25 16.63 12.43
N LYS A 99 -22.56 16.48 12.58
CA LYS A 99 -23.16 15.20 12.97
C LYS A 99 -23.34 14.27 11.76
N PRO A 100 -23.36 12.93 11.95
CA PRO A 100 -23.39 11.98 10.84
C PRO A 100 -24.51 12.20 9.80
N TRP A 101 -25.71 12.61 10.24
CA TRP A 101 -26.82 12.87 9.33
C TRP A 101 -26.58 14.10 8.44
N GLU A 102 -25.89 15.12 8.95
CA GLU A 102 -25.55 16.33 8.19
C GLU A 102 -24.50 16.01 7.13
N ILE A 103 -23.50 15.21 7.50
CA ILE A 103 -22.48 14.74 6.58
C ILE A 103 -23.11 13.91 5.46
N SER A 104 -24.05 13.01 5.78
CA SER A 104 -24.80 12.23 4.79
C SER A 104 -25.55 13.13 3.79
N ARG A 105 -26.23 14.17 4.30
CA ARG A 105 -26.96 15.13 3.46
C ARG A 105 -26.04 15.97 2.56
N ILE A 106 -24.90 16.40 3.08
CA ILE A 106 -23.93 17.23 2.35
C ILE A 106 -23.19 16.41 1.27
N THR A 107 -22.79 15.19 1.61
CA THR A 107 -21.90 14.38 0.78
C THR A 107 -22.64 13.43 -0.16
N GLY A 108 -23.95 13.25 0.02
CA GLY A 108 -24.75 12.25 -0.69
C GLY A 108 -24.38 10.80 -0.35
N LEU A 109 -23.52 10.58 0.65
CA LEU A 109 -23.18 9.24 1.13
C LEU A 109 -24.35 8.67 1.93
N ASN A 110 -24.57 7.36 1.80
CA ASN A 110 -25.55 6.65 2.63
C ASN A 110 -25.23 6.85 4.13
N LEU A 111 -26.25 7.14 4.94
CA LEU A 111 -26.10 7.39 6.37
C LEU A 111 -25.29 6.31 7.10
N LYS A 112 -25.57 5.02 6.83
CA LYS A 112 -24.84 3.91 7.46
C LYS A 112 -23.35 3.92 7.11
N THR A 113 -23.02 4.29 5.88
CA THR A 113 -21.62 4.43 5.43
C THR A 113 -20.93 5.56 6.17
N VAL A 114 -21.62 6.68 6.35
CA VAL A 114 -21.11 7.83 7.10
C VAL A 114 -20.91 7.47 8.56
N GLU A 115 -21.90 6.88 9.22
CA GLU A 115 -21.83 6.46 10.62
C GLU A 115 -20.67 5.49 10.86
N TYR A 116 -20.53 4.47 10.00
CA TYR A 116 -19.42 3.53 10.07
C TYR A 116 -18.07 4.25 10.08
N HIS A 117 -17.84 5.16 9.13
CA HIS A 117 -16.59 5.89 9.05
C HIS A 117 -16.43 6.91 10.19
N TYR A 118 -17.49 7.62 10.56
CA TYR A 118 -17.49 8.65 11.60
C TYR A 118 -17.09 8.08 12.96
N TYR A 119 -17.75 6.99 13.40
CA TYR A 119 -17.43 6.36 14.67
C TYR A 119 -16.08 5.66 14.63
N LYS A 120 -15.70 5.05 13.50
CA LYS A 120 -14.37 4.45 13.32
C LYS A 120 -13.24 5.49 13.42
N ILE A 121 -13.45 6.70 12.90
CA ILE A 121 -12.48 7.81 13.03
C ILE A 121 -12.46 8.32 14.47
N LYS A 122 -13.63 8.55 15.08
CA LYS A 122 -13.76 9.07 16.45
C LYS A 122 -13.15 8.14 17.51
N ASN A 123 -13.21 6.83 17.28
CA ASN A 123 -12.63 5.81 18.16
C ASN A 123 -11.13 5.59 17.93
N ASN A 124 -10.53 6.17 16.90
CA ASN A 124 -9.09 6.07 16.65
C ASN A 124 -8.31 7.02 17.59
N SER A 125 -7.27 6.51 18.26
CA SER A 125 -6.44 7.26 19.23
C SER A 125 -5.85 8.54 18.61
N GLU A 126 -5.37 8.45 17.38
CA GLU A 126 -4.77 9.57 16.65
C GLU A 126 -5.71 10.79 16.48
N TYR A 127 -7.03 10.55 16.39
CA TYR A 127 -8.01 11.64 16.28
C TYR A 127 -8.20 12.35 17.63
N LYS A 128 -8.14 11.61 18.74
CA LYS A 128 -8.26 12.18 20.09
C LYS A 128 -7.06 13.08 20.40
N ASP A 129 -5.86 12.65 20.04
CA ASP A 129 -4.63 13.41 20.27
C ASP A 129 -4.59 14.72 19.47
N ARG A 130 -5.04 14.70 18.21
CA ARG A 130 -5.14 15.92 17.38
C ARG A 130 -6.20 16.90 17.90
N LYS A 131 -7.33 16.40 18.38
CA LYS A 131 -8.39 17.25 18.95
C LYS A 131 -7.94 17.92 20.25
N ASN A 132 -7.16 17.22 21.09
CA ASN A 132 -6.61 17.79 22.32
C ASN A 132 -5.56 18.88 22.04
N LYS A 133 -4.72 18.75 21.00
CA LYS A 133 -3.74 19.78 20.62
C LYS A 133 -4.37 21.05 20.04
N ASN A 134 -5.51 20.94 19.36
CA ASN A 134 -6.20 22.09 18.76
C ASN A 134 -7.14 22.83 19.74
N ASN A 135 -7.24 22.37 20.99
CA ASN A 135 -8.06 22.95 22.06
C ASN A 135 -7.21 23.61 23.16
N ILE A 136 -5.90 23.79 22.92
CA ILE A 136 -4.96 24.54 23.77
C ILE A 136 -4.58 25.82 23.03
#